data_AF-A0A3N2D7N2-F1
#
_entry.id   AF-A0A3N2D7N2-F1
#
_cell.length_a   1.000
_cell.length_b   1.000
_cell.length_c   1.000
_cell.angle_alpha   90.00
_cell.angle_beta   90.00
_cell.angle_gamma   90.00
#
_symmetry.space_group_name_H-M   'P 1'
#
loop_
_entity.id
_entity.type
_entity.pdbx_description
1 polymer ?
#
loop_
_entity_poly.entity_id
_entity_poly.type
_entity_poly.pdbx_seq_one_letter_code
_entity_poly.pdbx_strand_id
1 'polypeptide(L)'
;MVVFHAASRSTFKVLLENDAQPKGRRPLADPTIQRRNRANKRRGATWEISLTDFFRNRGHAAERLPKMGRLDQGDIAVQDTYGTILIEAKDAKAMSLRSWLAEAEEEAANYVAVRPGVRREDVQAVVIVKDREEPIERAIVVMRLSEYLTLPAVEAAT
;
A
#
# COMPACT_ATOMS: atom_id res chain seq x y z
N MET A 1 -30.52 54.05 -29.81
CA MET A 1 -30.33 54.25 -28.37
C MET A 1 -30.18 52.88 -27.73
N VAL A 2 -28.94 52.39 -27.61
CA VAL A 2 -28.65 51.06 -27.05
C VAL A 2 -28.25 51.25 -25.60
N VAL A 3 -29.08 50.74 -24.69
CA VAL A 3 -28.87 50.80 -23.24
C VAL A 3 -27.84 49.73 -22.89
N PHE A 4 -26.64 50.13 -22.49
CA PHE A 4 -25.66 49.22 -21.89
C PHE A 4 -26.07 48.93 -20.44
N HIS A 5 -26.33 47.67 -20.13
CA HIS A 5 -26.61 47.21 -18.77
C HIS A 5 -25.30 47.22 -17.97
N ALA A 6 -25.25 47.98 -16.88
CA ALA A 6 -24.09 48.09 -16.02
C ALA A 6 -23.77 46.74 -15.35
N ALA A 7 -22.60 46.18 -15.63
CA ALA A 7 -22.08 45.04 -14.89
C ALA A 7 -21.77 45.47 -13.43
N SER A 8 -22.23 44.65 -12.49
CA SER A 8 -22.02 44.83 -11.05
C SER A 8 -20.54 44.96 -10.68
N ARG A 9 -20.25 45.84 -9.71
CA ARG A 9 -18.90 46.10 -9.15
C ARG A 9 -18.20 44.85 -8.60
N SER A 10 -18.91 43.73 -8.45
CA SER A 10 -18.34 42.47 -7.96
C SER A 10 -17.48 41.74 -9.01
N THR A 11 -17.73 41.92 -10.30
CA THR A 11 -17.01 41.18 -11.36
C THR A 11 -15.62 41.77 -11.64
N PHE A 12 -15.44 43.07 -11.38
CA PHE A 12 -14.15 43.74 -11.58
C PHE A 12 -13.09 43.38 -10.53
N LYS A 13 -13.49 42.91 -9.35
CA LYS A 13 -12.54 42.53 -8.29
C LYS A 13 -11.84 41.19 -8.58
N VAL A 14 -12.49 40.29 -9.31
CA VAL A 14 -11.94 38.96 -9.67
C VAL A 14 -10.96 39.05 -10.85
N LEU A 15 -11.05 40.10 -11.67
CA LEU A 15 -10.16 40.31 -12.84
C LEU A 15 -8.90 41.14 -12.52
N LEU A 16 -8.82 41.78 -11.35
CA LEU A 16 -7.63 42.53 -10.92
C LEU A 16 -6.76 41.79 -9.88
N GLU A 17 -7.22 40.67 -9.33
CA GLU A 17 -6.45 39.84 -8.38
C GLU A 17 -5.69 38.67 -9.05
N ASN A 18 -5.63 38.63 -10.39
CA ASN A 18 -4.97 37.56 -11.15
C ASN A 18 -3.61 37.94 -11.77
N ASP A 19 -3.09 39.13 -11.49
CA ASP A 19 -1.75 39.50 -11.92
C ASP A 19 -0.77 39.46 -10.73
N ALA A 20 0.25 38.61 -10.88
CA ALA A 20 1.40 38.38 -9.99
C ALA A 20 1.27 37.25 -8.94
N GLN A 21 1.08 36.01 -9.40
CA GLN A 21 1.84 34.91 -8.79
C GLN A 21 3.19 34.78 -9.52
N PRO A 22 4.34 35.02 -8.87
CA PRO A 22 5.64 34.88 -9.51
C PRO A 22 5.85 33.42 -9.93
N LYS A 23 6.03 33.20 -11.24
CA LYS A 23 6.49 31.92 -11.81
C LYS A 23 7.87 31.59 -11.21
N GLY A 24 7.94 30.83 -10.12
CA GLY A 24 9.26 30.49 -9.56
C GLY A 24 9.35 29.76 -8.23
N ARG A 25 8.27 29.58 -7.44
CA ARG A 25 8.32 28.70 -6.26
C ARG A 25 7.09 27.82 -6.20
N ARG A 26 7.30 26.50 -6.25
CA ARG A 26 6.27 25.55 -5.79
C ARG A 26 5.93 25.94 -4.35
N PRO A 27 4.65 26.08 -3.97
CA PRO A 27 4.30 26.39 -2.60
C PRO A 27 4.95 25.36 -1.68
N LEU A 28 5.66 25.83 -0.66
CA LEU A 28 6.25 24.97 0.37
C LEU A 28 5.12 24.09 0.91
N ALA A 29 5.29 22.76 0.83
CA ALA A 29 4.24 21.83 1.22
C ALA A 29 3.81 22.11 2.66
N ASP A 30 2.49 22.22 2.89
CA ASP A 30 1.90 22.53 4.18
C ASP A 30 2.53 21.67 5.30
N PRO A 31 3.15 22.29 6.32
CA PRO A 31 3.81 21.57 7.42
C PRO A 31 2.91 20.55 8.11
N THR A 32 1.59 20.78 8.15
CA THR A 32 0.63 19.84 8.74
C THR A 32 0.49 18.56 7.91
N ILE A 33 0.46 18.70 6.58
CA ILE A 33 0.45 17.58 5.63
C ILE A 33 1.76 16.80 5.72
N GLN A 34 2.90 17.49 5.79
CA GLN A 34 4.19 16.83 5.96
C GLN A 34 4.25 16.01 7.25
N ARG A 35 3.81 16.59 8.38
CA ARG A 35 3.78 15.90 9.67
C ARG A 35 2.89 14.66 9.61
N ARG A 36 1.69 14.77 9.05
CA ARG A 36 0.75 13.64 8.87
C ARG A 36 1.37 12.53 8.01
N ASN A 37 2.00 12.89 6.90
CA ASN A 37 2.63 11.91 6.00
C ASN A 37 3.78 11.18 6.69
N ARG A 38 4.60 11.87 7.47
CA ARG A 38 5.66 11.24 8.28
C ARG A 38 5.08 10.28 9.32
N ALA A 39 4.00 10.67 10.01
CA ALA A 39 3.33 9.81 10.97
C ALA A 39 2.77 8.54 10.30
N ASN A 40 2.13 8.67 9.14
CA ASN A 40 1.62 7.53 8.37
C ASN A 40 2.74 6.60 7.89
N LYS A 41 3.86 7.15 7.38
CA LYS A 41 5.02 6.36 6.97
C LYS A 41 5.63 5.58 8.14
N ARG A 42 5.80 6.24 9.29
CA ARG A 42 6.30 5.57 10.51
C ARG A 42 5.37 4.47 10.96
N ARG A 43 4.06 4.71 10.91
CA ARG A 43 3.04 3.73 11.28
C ARG A 43 3.09 2.50 10.36
N GLY A 44 3.15 2.70 9.04
CA GLY A 44 3.33 1.61 8.08
C GLY A 44 4.59 0.79 8.38
N ALA A 45 5.74 1.47 8.54
CA ALA A 45 6.98 0.78 8.90
C ALA A 45 6.90 0.00 10.23
N THR A 46 6.20 0.56 11.23
CA THR A 46 5.97 -0.13 12.51
C THR A 46 5.09 -1.36 12.32
N TRP A 47 4.09 -1.29 11.45
CA TRP A 47 3.22 -2.41 11.11
C TRP A 47 4.00 -3.53 10.41
N GLU A 48 4.80 -3.21 9.40
CA GLU A 48 5.67 -4.17 8.71
C GLU A 48 6.62 -4.90 9.69
N ILE A 49 7.24 -4.15 10.61
CA ILE A 49 8.13 -4.72 11.66
C ILE A 49 7.35 -5.65 12.58
N SER A 50 6.23 -5.17 13.14
CA SER A 50 5.42 -5.94 14.10
C SER A 50 4.91 -7.24 13.48
N LEU A 51 4.50 -7.20 12.21
CA LEU A 51 4.02 -8.36 11.48
C LEU A 51 5.14 -9.37 11.23
N THR A 52 6.32 -8.90 10.84
CA THR A 52 7.50 -9.77 10.65
C THR A 52 7.88 -10.46 11.96
N ASP A 53 7.93 -9.71 13.07
CA ASP A 53 8.25 -10.26 14.39
C ASP A 53 7.17 -11.24 14.87
N PHE A 54 5.90 -10.98 14.57
CA PHE A 54 4.79 -11.87 14.90
C PHE A 54 4.90 -13.25 14.24
N PHE A 55 5.31 -13.29 12.97
CA PHE A 55 5.61 -14.54 12.26
C PHE A 55 6.85 -15.25 12.83
N ARG A 56 7.95 -14.51 13.04
CA ARG A 56 9.20 -15.07 13.57
C ARG A 56 9.03 -15.67 14.97
N ASN A 57 8.31 -14.97 15.84
CA ASN A 57 8.02 -15.45 17.20
C ASN A 57 7.15 -16.72 17.21
N ARG A 58 6.52 -17.07 16.08
CA ARG A 58 5.76 -18.31 15.88
C ARG A 58 6.53 -19.37 15.08
N GLY A 59 7.82 -19.15 14.85
CA GLY A 59 8.69 -20.11 14.18
C GLY A 59 8.70 -20.03 12.66
N HIS A 60 8.01 -19.06 12.06
CA HIS A 60 8.05 -18.88 10.61
C HIS A 60 9.30 -18.11 10.18
N ALA A 61 9.89 -18.50 9.05
CA ALA A 61 10.98 -17.77 8.43
C ALA A 61 10.42 -16.58 7.64
N ALA A 62 10.36 -15.41 8.28
CA ALA A 62 9.89 -14.16 7.69
C ALA A 62 11.01 -13.14 7.49
N GLU A 63 10.98 -12.39 6.39
CA GLU A 63 11.89 -11.29 6.09
C GLU A 63 11.15 -10.08 5.50
N ARG A 64 11.60 -8.87 5.85
CA ARG A 64 11.14 -7.64 5.18
C ARG A 64 11.90 -7.45 3.89
N LEU A 65 11.18 -7.12 2.83
CA LEU A 65 11.78 -6.89 1.52
C LEU A 65 12.19 -5.41 1.37
N PRO A 66 13.30 -5.13 0.68
CA PRO A 66 13.71 -3.77 0.39
C PRO A 66 12.76 -3.14 -0.63
N LYS A 67 12.41 -1.86 -0.43
CA LYS A 67 11.56 -1.15 -1.39
C LYS A 67 12.31 -0.92 -2.70
N MET A 68 11.77 -1.39 -3.81
CA MET A 68 12.41 -1.34 -5.14
C MET A 68 11.70 -0.38 -6.13
N GLY A 69 10.85 0.51 -5.61
CA GLY A 69 10.17 1.52 -6.41
C GLY A 69 9.18 0.88 -7.37
N ARG A 70 9.41 0.98 -8.69
CA ARG A 70 8.52 0.36 -9.70
C ARG A 70 8.63 -1.16 -9.76
N LEU A 71 9.73 -1.73 -9.24
CA LEU A 71 9.96 -3.17 -9.22
C LEU A 71 9.76 -3.72 -7.81
N ASP A 72 8.85 -3.12 -7.04
CA ASP A 72 8.59 -3.56 -5.67
C ASP A 72 8.09 -5.00 -5.65
N GLN A 73 8.37 -5.68 -4.55
CA GLN A 73 8.23 -7.14 -4.42
C GLN A 73 7.33 -7.52 -3.24
N GLY A 74 6.62 -6.55 -2.67
CA GLY A 74 5.88 -6.66 -1.43
C GLY A 74 6.68 -6.15 -0.25
N ASP A 75 6.03 -6.15 0.93
CA ASP A 75 6.65 -5.67 2.16
C ASP A 75 7.39 -6.80 2.90
N ILE A 76 6.82 -8.01 2.92
CA ILE A 76 7.33 -9.15 3.71
C ILE A 76 7.21 -10.44 2.89
N ALA A 77 8.26 -11.26 2.91
CA ALA A 77 8.21 -12.65 2.46
C ALA A 77 8.23 -13.59 3.67
N VAL A 78 7.33 -14.57 3.67
CA VAL A 78 7.29 -15.63 4.69
C VAL A 78 7.42 -16.97 3.98
N GLN A 79 8.40 -17.77 4.35
CA GLN A 79 8.51 -19.15 3.88
C GLN A 79 7.51 -20.01 4.64
N ASP A 80 6.71 -20.74 3.87
CA ASP A 80 5.74 -21.72 4.34
C ASP A 80 6.07 -23.09 3.73
N THR A 81 5.42 -24.14 4.22
CA THR A 81 5.59 -25.52 3.73
C THR A 81 5.22 -25.65 2.24
N TYR A 82 4.40 -24.72 1.76
CA TYR A 82 3.79 -24.73 0.43
C TYR A 82 4.44 -23.74 -0.55
N GLY A 83 5.44 -22.98 -0.12
CA GLY A 83 6.07 -21.94 -0.93
C GLY A 83 6.29 -20.65 -0.16
N THR A 84 6.36 -19.53 -0.87
CA THR A 84 6.55 -18.20 -0.29
C THR A 84 5.24 -17.43 -0.25
N ILE A 85 4.84 -16.99 0.94
CA ILE A 85 3.75 -16.02 1.10
C ILE A 85 4.35 -14.62 0.99
N LEU A 86 3.93 -13.87 -0.03
CA LEU A 86 4.24 -12.45 -0.17
C LEU A 86 3.13 -11.60 0.38
N ILE A 87 3.50 -10.73 1.29
CA ILE A 87 2.57 -9.94 2.07
C ILE A 87 2.71 -8.48 1.67
N GLU A 88 1.58 -7.91 1.27
CA GLU A 88 1.35 -6.48 1.26
C GLU A 88 0.71 -6.06 2.58
N ALA A 89 1.40 -5.22 3.37
CA ALA A 89 1.05 -4.96 4.77
C ALA A 89 0.31 -3.62 4.93
N LYS A 90 -0.99 -3.66 5.24
CA LYS A 90 -1.81 -2.44 5.36
C LYS A 90 -2.32 -2.20 6.78
N ASP A 91 -2.23 -0.94 7.22
CA ASP A 91 -2.77 -0.47 8.49
C ASP A 91 -3.69 0.73 8.26
N ALA A 92 -4.97 0.44 8.07
CA ALA A 92 -5.89 1.33 7.40
C ALA A 92 -7.29 1.35 8.03
N LYS A 93 -7.87 2.55 8.12
CA LYS A 93 -9.26 2.75 8.57
C LYS A 93 -10.28 2.54 7.43
N ALA A 94 -9.87 2.82 6.19
CA ALA A 94 -10.69 2.60 5.00
C ALA A 94 -9.98 1.57 4.12
N MET A 95 -10.70 0.49 3.79
CA MET A 95 -10.13 -0.64 3.07
C MET A 95 -10.32 -0.51 1.56
N SER A 96 -9.22 -0.60 0.81
CA SER A 96 -9.22 -0.64 -0.66
C SER A 96 -8.71 -1.99 -1.16
N LEU A 97 -9.35 -3.08 -0.70
CA LEU A 97 -8.87 -4.45 -0.88
C LEU A 97 -8.57 -4.79 -2.35
N ARG A 98 -9.43 -4.37 -3.28
CA ARG A 98 -9.24 -4.63 -4.72
C ARG A 98 -7.92 -4.04 -5.24
N SER A 99 -7.60 -2.81 -4.83
CA SER A 99 -6.36 -2.13 -5.23
C SER A 99 -5.15 -2.81 -4.64
N TRP A 100 -5.20 -3.16 -3.35
CA TRP A 100 -4.07 -3.76 -2.65
C TRP A 100 -3.80 -5.19 -3.12
N LEU A 101 -4.84 -5.96 -3.45
CA LEU A 101 -4.66 -7.28 -4.06
C LEU A 101 -4.06 -7.19 -5.46
N ALA A 102 -4.38 -6.15 -6.25
CA ALA A 102 -3.75 -5.96 -7.56
C ALA A 102 -2.28 -5.57 -7.43
N GLU A 103 -1.94 -4.74 -6.44
CA GLU A 103 -0.57 -4.38 -6.07
C GLU A 103 0.22 -5.64 -5.66
N ALA A 104 -0.31 -6.43 -4.72
CA ALA A 104 0.33 -7.68 -4.27
C ALA A 104 0.56 -8.69 -5.41
N GLU A 105 -0.36 -8.79 -6.38
CA GLU A 105 -0.18 -9.66 -7.56
C GLU A 105 0.94 -9.19 -8.49
N GLU A 106 1.02 -7.88 -8.76
CA GLU A 106 2.09 -7.28 -9.56
C GLU A 106 3.45 -7.47 -8.87
N GLU A 107 3.49 -7.27 -7.56
CA GLU A 107 4.68 -7.46 -6.75
C GLU A 107 5.14 -8.91 -6.68
N ALA A 108 4.21 -9.87 -6.63
CA ALA A 108 4.55 -11.29 -6.74
C ALA A 108 5.18 -11.64 -8.09
N ALA A 109 4.70 -11.03 -9.19
CA ALA A 109 5.35 -11.20 -10.49
C ALA A 109 6.77 -10.61 -10.50
N ASN A 110 6.97 -9.43 -9.89
CA ASN A 110 8.29 -8.82 -9.75
C ASN A 110 9.23 -9.67 -8.88
N TYR A 111 8.74 -10.23 -7.78
CA TYR A 111 9.50 -11.08 -6.86
C TYR A 111 10.08 -12.31 -7.58
N VAL A 112 9.25 -12.98 -8.39
CA VAL A 112 9.63 -14.14 -9.21
C VAL A 112 10.64 -13.74 -10.28
N ALA A 113 10.43 -12.60 -10.95
CA ALA A 113 11.29 -12.14 -12.03
C ALA A 113 12.76 -11.91 -11.60
N VAL A 114 12.99 -11.59 -10.32
CA VAL A 114 14.35 -11.35 -9.79
C VAL A 114 14.95 -12.55 -9.05
N ARG A 115 14.21 -13.63 -8.85
CA ARG A 115 14.65 -14.82 -8.10
C ARG A 115 14.65 -16.07 -8.98
N PRO A 116 15.82 -16.42 -9.56
CA PRO A 116 15.96 -17.65 -10.34
C PRO A 116 15.51 -18.88 -9.56
N GLY A 117 14.73 -19.75 -10.21
CA GLY A 117 14.27 -21.02 -9.62
C GLY A 117 13.01 -20.92 -8.76
N VAL A 118 12.54 -19.71 -8.43
CA VAL A 118 11.20 -19.52 -7.83
C VAL A 118 10.18 -19.50 -8.96
N ARG A 119 9.10 -20.28 -8.84
CA ARG A 119 8.01 -20.30 -9.81
C ARG A 119 6.81 -19.55 -9.26
N ARG A 120 5.95 -19.02 -10.13
CA ARG A 120 4.82 -18.18 -9.70
C ARG A 120 3.77 -18.99 -8.93
N GLU A 121 3.62 -20.28 -9.24
CA GLU A 121 2.76 -21.21 -8.51
C GLU A 121 3.21 -21.45 -7.05
N ASP A 122 4.51 -21.27 -6.77
CA ASP A 122 5.09 -21.43 -5.43
C ASP A 122 5.08 -20.10 -4.63
N VAL A 123 4.39 -19.07 -5.14
CA VAL A 123 4.30 -17.73 -4.52
C VAL A 123 2.85 -17.30 -4.37
N GLN A 124 2.46 -16.92 -3.16
CA GLN A 124 1.08 -16.61 -2.80
C GLN A 124 1.01 -15.14 -2.41
N ALA A 125 0.24 -14.35 -3.14
CA ALA A 125 0.11 -12.92 -2.90
C ALA A 125 -1.05 -12.67 -1.93
N VAL A 126 -0.74 -12.11 -0.77
CA VAL A 126 -1.75 -11.81 0.25
C VAL A 126 -1.64 -10.38 0.71
N VAL A 127 -2.78 -9.81 1.08
CA VAL A 127 -2.85 -8.57 1.85
C VAL A 127 -3.09 -8.96 3.29
N ILE A 128 -2.23 -8.50 4.20
CA ILE A 128 -2.51 -8.59 5.64
C ILE A 128 -2.84 -7.19 6.13
N VAL A 129 -4.10 -7.04 6.55
CA VAL A 129 -4.64 -5.74 6.96
C VAL A 129 -5.25 -5.81 8.35
N LYS A 130 -5.05 -4.75 9.11
CA LYS A 130 -5.82 -4.49 10.35
C LYS A 130 -6.42 -3.09 10.33
N ASP A 131 -7.50 -2.93 11.08
CA ASP A 131 -7.93 -1.58 11.46
C ASP A 131 -6.85 -0.93 12.35
N ARG A 132 -6.83 0.40 12.34
CA ARG A 132 -5.81 1.15 13.04
C ARG A 132 -5.83 0.96 14.55
N GLU A 133 -7.00 0.72 15.11
CA GLU A 133 -7.18 0.62 16.56
C GLU A 133 -7.08 -0.83 17.03
N GLU A 134 -7.12 -1.79 16.10
CA GLU A 134 -7.07 -3.21 16.41
C GLU A 134 -5.63 -3.71 16.65
N PRO A 135 -5.46 -4.68 17.56
CA PRO A 135 -4.19 -5.36 17.78
C PRO A 135 -3.87 -6.31 16.61
N ILE A 136 -2.62 -6.78 16.55
CA ILE A 136 -2.12 -7.63 15.45
C ILE A 136 -2.88 -8.95 15.32
N GLU A 137 -3.36 -9.51 16.43
CA GLU A 137 -4.11 -10.77 16.49
C GLU A 137 -5.48 -10.68 15.80
N ARG A 138 -5.95 -9.47 15.52
CA ARG A 138 -7.21 -9.19 14.81
C ARG A 138 -6.98 -8.84 13.33
N ALA A 139 -5.73 -8.86 12.86
CA ALA A 139 -5.44 -8.68 11.45
C ALA A 139 -6.10 -9.80 10.63
N ILE A 140 -6.58 -9.44 9.46
CA ILE A 140 -7.17 -10.35 8.50
C ILE A 140 -6.20 -10.58 7.35
N VAL A 141 -6.12 -11.84 6.91
CA VAL A 141 -5.40 -12.22 5.69
C VAL A 141 -6.42 -12.27 4.56
N VAL A 142 -6.12 -11.59 3.47
CA VAL A 142 -6.99 -11.50 2.30
C VAL A 142 -6.20 -11.93 1.07
N MET A 143 -6.78 -12.83 0.28
CA MET A 143 -6.24 -13.25 -1.01
C MET A 143 -7.37 -13.41 -2.02
N ARG A 144 -7.04 -13.53 -3.31
CA ARG A 144 -8.06 -13.86 -4.31
C ARG A 144 -8.49 -15.31 -4.19
N LEU A 145 -9.78 -15.57 -4.42
CA LEU A 145 -10.32 -16.92 -4.45
C LEU A 145 -9.60 -17.80 -5.49
N SER A 146 -9.25 -17.25 -6.66
CA SER A 146 -8.50 -17.98 -7.68
C SER A 146 -7.14 -18.47 -7.18
N GLU A 147 -6.42 -17.66 -6.40
CA GLU A 147 -5.15 -18.08 -5.79
C GLU A 147 -5.37 -19.07 -4.65
N TYR A 148 -6.40 -18.86 -3.83
CA TYR A 148 -6.77 -19.81 -2.77
C TYR A 148 -6.99 -21.23 -3.31
N LEU A 149 -7.64 -21.34 -4.47
CA LEU A 149 -7.90 -22.64 -5.12
C LEU A 149 -6.65 -23.29 -5.72
N THR A 150 -5.52 -22.57 -5.79
CA THR A 150 -4.22 -23.11 -6.22
C THR A 150 -3.34 -23.54 -5.05
N LEU A 151 -3.77 -23.29 -3.80
CA LEU A 151 -3.04 -23.76 -2.64
C LEU A 151 -2.95 -25.29 -2.69
N PRO A 152 -1.76 -25.87 -2.46
CA PRO A 152 -1.64 -27.32 -2.39
C PRO A 152 -2.52 -27.87 -1.29
N ALA A 153 -3.08 -29.06 -1.52
CA ALA A 153 -3.85 -29.75 -0.51
C ALA A 153 -2.96 -30.00 0.72
N VAL A 154 -3.52 -29.78 1.91
CA VAL A 154 -2.89 -30.23 3.14
C VAL A 154 -2.93 -31.75 3.10
N GLU A 155 -1.80 -32.39 2.77
CA GLU A 155 -1.67 -33.82 3.04
C GLU A 155 -1.69 -33.97 4.56
N ALA A 156 -2.78 -34.54 5.08
CA ALA A 156 -2.88 -34.85 6.49
C ALA A 156 -1.72 -35.78 6.82
N ALA A 157 -0.77 -35.30 7.63
CA ALA A 157 0.28 -36.13 8.18
C ALA A 157 -0.39 -37.34 8.85
N THR A 158 -0.23 -38.51 8.22
CA THR A 158 -0.80 -39.79 8.66
C THR A 158 0.11 -40.45 9.67
#